data_AF-A0A9D1N1Q4-F1
#
_entry.id   AF-A0A9D1N1Q4-F1
#
_cell.length_a   1.000
_cell.length_b   1.000
_cell.length_c   1.000
_cell.angle_alpha   90.00
_cell.angle_beta   90.00
_cell.angle_gamma   90.00
#
_symmetry.space_group_name_H-M   'P 1'
#
loop_
_entity.id
_entity.type
_entity.pdbx_description
1 polymer ?
#
loop_
_entity_poly.entity_id
_entity_poly.type
_entity_poly.pdbx_seq_one_letter_code
_entity_poly.pdbx_strand_id
1 'polypeptide(L)'
;MSETTITLGKRIKELVRKGFNFANTCRVFTFIFFTWLIMECFFEIIEMQYHYYTNTTTSLEFISGKKIDRYDGSQFEEETTEQKLVRKMNKKNRFRLRDLRHGYRQLFP
;
A
#
# COMPACT_ATOMS: atom_id res chain seq x y z
N MET A 1 56.96 33.22 -31.11
CA MET A 1 56.75 31.75 -31.04
C MET A 1 56.31 31.29 -29.63
N SER A 2 56.85 31.86 -28.55
CA SER A 2 56.45 31.53 -27.17
C SER A 2 55.01 31.95 -26.82
N GLU A 3 54.59 33.17 -27.17
CA GLU A 3 53.25 33.68 -26.86
C GLU A 3 52.11 32.90 -27.54
N THR A 4 52.33 32.43 -28.76
CA THR A 4 51.39 31.57 -29.49
C THR A 4 51.26 30.20 -28.83
N THR A 5 52.35 29.65 -28.30
CA THR A 5 52.30 28.38 -27.53
C THR A 5 51.61 28.54 -26.18
N ILE A 6 51.80 29.67 -25.49
CA ILE A 6 51.15 29.97 -24.20
C ILE A 6 49.64 30.17 -24.38
N THR A 7 49.22 30.89 -25.41
CA THR A 7 47.79 31.12 -25.71
C THR A 7 47.08 29.83 -26.15
N LEU A 8 47.74 28.98 -26.93
CA LEU A 8 47.21 27.67 -27.30
C LEU A 8 47.04 26.76 -26.07
N GLY A 9 48.03 26.72 -25.17
CA GLY A 9 47.96 25.95 -23.93
C GLY A 9 46.81 26.38 -23.01
N LYS A 10 46.53 27.69 -22.91
CA LYS A 10 45.38 28.21 -22.16
C LYS A 10 44.04 27.75 -22.75
N ARG A 11 43.89 27.80 -24.09
CA ARG A 11 42.68 27.33 -24.78
C ARG A 11 42.45 25.83 -24.61
N ILE A 12 43.52 25.02 -24.70
CA ILE A 12 43.44 23.57 -24.48
C ILE A 12 42.99 23.28 -23.04
N LYS A 13 43.57 23.96 -22.04
CA LYS A 13 43.19 23.78 -20.63
C LYS A 13 41.72 24.13 -20.38
N GLU A 14 41.22 25.20 -20.99
CA GLU A 14 39.80 25.56 -20.90
C GLU A 14 38.90 24.53 -21.57
N LEU A 15 39.31 24.00 -22.72
CA LEU A 15 38.54 23.00 -23.47
C LEU A 15 38.46 21.67 -22.70
N VAL A 16 39.56 21.23 -22.08
CA VAL A 16 39.59 20.07 -21.18
C VAL A 16 38.72 20.30 -19.95
N ARG A 17 38.77 21.49 -19.34
CA ARG A 17 37.94 21.82 -18.16
C ARG A 17 36.44 21.83 -18.50
N LYS A 18 36.06 22.38 -19.65
CA LYS A 18 34.67 22.36 -20.14
C LYS A 18 34.20 20.95 -20.44
N GLY A 19 35.04 20.13 -21.09
CA GLY A 19 34.75 18.72 -21.37
C GLY A 19 34.57 17.90 -20.08
N PHE A 20 35.43 18.11 -19.08
CA PHE A 20 35.32 17.46 -17.78
C PHE A 20 34.02 17.84 -17.05
N ASN A 21 33.68 19.14 -17.05
CA ASN A 21 32.43 19.61 -16.46
C ASN A 21 31.19 19.03 -17.17
N PHE A 22 31.19 19.01 -18.50
CA PHE A 22 30.10 18.44 -19.27
C PHE A 22 29.91 16.95 -19.00
N ALA A 23 31.01 16.18 -19.00
CA ALA A 23 30.97 14.75 -18.68
C ALA A 23 30.43 14.48 -17.28
N ASN A 24 30.79 15.30 -16.28
CA ASN A 24 30.27 15.17 -14.93
C ASN A 24 28.79 15.54 -14.84
N THR A 25 28.35 16.58 -15.54
CA THR A 25 26.91 16.92 -15.63
C THR A 25 26.11 15.78 -16.25
N CYS A 26 26.60 15.19 -17.34
CA CYS A 26 25.97 14.02 -17.96
C CYS A 26 25.88 12.85 -16.98
N ARG A 27 26.97 12.53 -16.27
CA ARG A 27 26.98 11.45 -15.26
C ARG A 27 25.93 11.65 -14.18
N VAL A 28 25.81 12.86 -13.64
CA VAL A 28 24.83 13.18 -12.59
C VAL A 28 23.40 13.03 -13.14
N PHE A 29 23.13 13.55 -14.34
CA PHE A 29 21.81 13.44 -14.95
C PHE A 29 21.43 11.98 -15.22
N THR A 30 22.36 11.20 -15.77
CA THR A 30 22.18 9.77 -16.01
C THR A 30 21.92 9.02 -14.71
N PHE A 31 22.65 9.34 -13.64
CA PHE A 31 22.43 8.73 -12.32
C PHE A 31 21.03 9.01 -11.77
N ILE A 32 20.56 10.27 -11.84
CA ILE A 32 19.21 10.64 -11.40
C ILE A 32 18.15 9.91 -12.22
N PHE A 33 18.31 9.88 -13.53
CA PHE A 33 17.37 9.21 -14.44
C PHE A 33 17.26 7.70 -14.15
N PHE A 34 18.38 7.00 -14.00
CA PHE A 34 18.37 5.58 -13.69
C PHE A 34 17.80 5.29 -12.30
N THR A 35 18.10 6.14 -11.31
CA THR A 35 17.51 5.99 -9.97
C THR A 35 16.00 6.13 -10.02
N TRP A 36 15.48 7.12 -10.77
CA TRP A 36 14.05 7.27 -10.98
C TRP A 36 13.43 6.06 -11.68
N LEU A 37 14.03 5.55 -12.76
CA LEU A 37 13.56 4.35 -13.45
C LEU A 37 13.50 3.12 -12.53
N ILE A 38 14.53 2.93 -11.69
CA ILE A 38 14.55 1.82 -10.74
C ILE A 38 13.37 1.95 -9.76
N MET A 39 13.09 3.15 -9.27
CA MET A 39 11.94 3.38 -8.38
C MET A 39 10.61 3.08 -9.06
N GLU A 40 10.41 3.51 -10.30
CA GLU A 40 9.21 3.19 -11.10
C GLU A 40 9.03 1.67 -11.25
N CYS A 41 10.10 0.93 -11.60
CA CYS A 41 10.03 -0.53 -11.67
C CYS A 41 9.67 -1.17 -10.31
N PHE A 42 10.20 -0.64 -9.20
CA PHE A 42 9.83 -1.13 -7.87
C PHE A 42 8.35 -0.88 -7.55
N PHE A 43 7.81 0.28 -7.91
CA PHE A 43 6.39 0.57 -7.73
C PHE A 43 5.50 -0.38 -8.53
N GLU A 44 5.82 -0.62 -9.80
CA GLU A 44 5.05 -1.56 -10.63
C GLU A 44 5.07 -2.97 -10.05
N ILE A 45 6.22 -3.45 -9.56
CA ILE A 45 6.32 -4.78 -8.94
C ILE A 45 5.44 -4.87 -7.70
N ILE A 46 5.46 -3.84 -6.84
CA ILE A 46 4.63 -3.81 -5.62
C ILE A 46 3.14 -3.79 -5.99
N GLU A 47 2.76 -3.00 -6.99
CA GLU A 47 1.37 -2.93 -7.47
C GLU A 47 0.91 -4.27 -8.05
N MET A 48 1.73 -4.92 -8.88
CA MET A 48 1.44 -6.25 -9.39
C MET A 48 1.26 -7.27 -8.27
N GLN A 49 2.13 -7.25 -7.24
CA GLN A 49 1.99 -8.12 -6.08
C GLN A 49 0.69 -7.83 -5.31
N TYR A 50 0.37 -6.56 -5.07
CA TYR A 50 -0.87 -6.17 -4.41
C TYR A 50 -2.11 -6.70 -5.15
N HIS A 51 -2.16 -6.54 -6.48
CA HIS A 51 -3.25 -7.05 -7.29
C HIS A 51 -3.31 -8.59 -7.28
N TYR A 52 -2.16 -9.25 -7.37
CA TYR A 52 -2.09 -10.71 -7.29
C TYR A 52 -2.66 -11.23 -5.97
N TYR A 53 -2.24 -10.66 -4.84
CA TYR A 53 -2.77 -11.05 -3.52
C TYR A 53 -4.25 -10.75 -3.40
N THR A 54 -4.69 -9.55 -3.79
CA THR A 54 -6.09 -9.15 -3.71
C THR A 54 -7.00 -10.06 -4.55
N ASN A 55 -6.58 -10.44 -5.75
CA ASN A 55 -7.34 -11.34 -6.62
C ASN A 55 -7.38 -12.76 -6.04
N THR A 56 -6.27 -13.21 -5.46
CA THR A 56 -6.19 -14.54 -4.84
C THR A 56 -7.06 -14.62 -3.59
N THR A 57 -7.01 -13.61 -2.72
CA THR A 57 -7.88 -13.54 -1.54
C THR A 57 -9.34 -13.47 -1.93
N THR A 58 -9.71 -12.65 -2.92
CA THR A 58 -11.09 -12.54 -3.40
C THR A 58 -11.61 -13.87 -3.95
N SER A 59 -10.75 -14.60 -4.68
CA SER A 59 -11.08 -15.93 -5.22
C SER A 59 -11.25 -16.96 -4.11
N LEU A 60 -10.39 -16.93 -3.08
CA LEU A 60 -10.51 -17.77 -1.88
C LEU A 60 -11.79 -17.46 -1.09
N GLU A 61 -12.12 -16.19 -0.91
CA GLU A 61 -13.36 -15.76 -0.24
C GLU A 61 -14.60 -16.26 -1.00
N PHE A 62 -14.58 -16.20 -2.34
CA PHE A 62 -15.67 -16.70 -3.17
C PHE A 62 -15.84 -18.22 -3.05
N ILE A 63 -14.75 -18.99 -3.06
CA ILE A 63 -14.80 -20.45 -2.95
C ILE A 63 -15.20 -20.89 -1.54
N SER A 64 -14.64 -20.25 -0.50
CA SER A 64 -14.88 -20.67 0.88
C SER A 64 -16.19 -20.12 1.46
N GLY A 65 -16.81 -19.12 0.82
CA GLY A 65 -17.98 -18.40 1.33
C GLY A 65 -17.73 -17.62 2.62
N LYS A 66 -16.46 -17.41 3.00
CA LYS A 66 -16.03 -16.69 4.20
C LYS A 66 -15.14 -15.54 3.77
N LYS A 67 -15.22 -14.42 4.48
CA LYS A 67 -14.29 -13.30 4.30
C LYS A 67 -12.99 -13.58 5.05
N ILE A 68 -11.88 -13.13 4.47
CA ILE A 68 -10.55 -13.23 5.04
C ILE A 68 -10.14 -11.83 5.47
N ASP A 69 -9.81 -11.67 6.75
CA ASP A 69 -9.25 -10.42 7.25
C ASP A 69 -7.88 -10.17 6.59
N ARG A 70 -7.69 -8.96 6.08
CA ARG A 70 -6.50 -8.57 5.33
C ARG A 70 -5.28 -8.31 6.22
N TYR A 71 -5.47 -8.15 7.54
CA TYR A 71 -4.40 -7.81 8.47
C TYR A 71 -3.87 -9.04 9.23
N ASP A 72 -4.76 -9.89 9.73
CA ASP A 72 -4.37 -11.08 10.52
C ASP A 72 -4.64 -12.41 9.81
N GLY A 73 -5.28 -12.39 8.64
CA GLY A 73 -5.62 -13.59 7.86
C GLY A 73 -6.75 -14.43 8.46
N SER A 74 -7.45 -13.93 9.49
CA SER A 74 -8.53 -14.66 10.14
C SER A 74 -9.73 -14.81 9.20
N GLN A 75 -10.35 -15.99 9.21
CA GLN A 75 -11.54 -16.25 8.40
C GLN A 75 -12.80 -15.99 9.24
N PHE A 76 -13.70 -15.16 8.72
CA PHE A 76 -14.99 -14.91 9.37
C PHE A 76 -16.13 -15.00 8.36
N GLU A 77 -17.27 -15.47 8.83
CA GLU A 77 -18.50 -15.49 8.05
C GLU A 77 -19.17 -14.12 8.18
N GLU A 78 -19.39 -13.43 7.06
CA GLU A 78 -20.05 -12.14 7.10
C GLU A 78 -21.55 -12.36 7.31
N GLU A 79 -22.06 -11.95 8.47
CA GLU A 79 -23.49 -12.09 8.76
C GLU A 79 -24.34 -11.29 7.77
N THR A 80 -25.34 -11.95 7.18
CA THR A 80 -26.30 -11.29 6.30
C THR A 80 -27.10 -10.24 7.06
N THR A 81 -27.65 -9.26 6.34
CA THR A 81 -28.45 -8.18 6.92
C THR A 81 -29.63 -8.72 7.73
N GLU A 82 -30.24 -9.81 7.26
CA GLU A 82 -31.31 -10.52 7.95
C GLU A 82 -30.82 -11.19 9.23
N GLN A 83 -29.68 -11.89 9.19
CA GLN A 83 -29.08 -12.50 10.38
C GLN A 83 -28.72 -11.44 11.44
N LYS A 84 -28.20 -10.29 11.03
CA LYS A 84 -27.92 -9.14 11.92
C LYS A 84 -29.20 -8.59 12.55
N LEU A 85 -30.28 -8.46 11.77
CA LEU A 85 -31.58 -8.01 12.26
C LEU A 85 -32.18 -9.00 13.26
N VAL A 86 -32.15 -10.30 12.95
CA VAL A 86 -32.61 -11.38 13.85
C VAL A 86 -31.79 -11.39 15.14
N ARG A 87 -30.46 -11.28 15.07
CA ARG A 87 -29.61 -11.17 16.27
C ARG A 87 -29.96 -9.94 17.10
N LYS A 88 -30.16 -8.77 16.48
CA LYS A 88 -30.56 -7.53 17.17
C LYS A 88 -31.91 -7.69 17.87
N MET A 89 -32.88 -8.30 17.19
CA MET A 89 -34.21 -8.55 17.74
C MET A 89 -34.17 -9.57 18.87
N ASN A 90 -33.45 -10.68 18.71
CA ASN A 90 -33.25 -11.69 19.76
C ASN A 90 -32.55 -11.12 20.99
N LYS A 91 -31.54 -10.27 20.79
CA LYS A 91 -30.84 -9.57 21.89
C LYS A 91 -31.79 -8.66 22.65
N LYS A 92 -32.60 -7.85 21.95
CA LYS A 92 -33.63 -6.99 22.55
C LYS A 92 -34.68 -7.79 23.32
N ASN A 93 -35.14 -8.91 22.75
CA ASN A 93 -36.14 -9.78 23.38
C ASN A 93 -35.58 -10.48 24.63
N ARG A 94 -34.29 -10.87 24.63
CA ARG A 94 -33.63 -11.43 25.82
C ARG A 94 -33.64 -10.46 27.00
N PHE A 95 -33.34 -9.19 26.76
CA PHE A 95 -33.37 -8.17 27.82
C PHE A 95 -34.80 -7.95 28.34
N ARG A 96 -35.79 -7.81 27.44
CA ARG A 96 -37.21 -7.71 27.84
C ARG A 96 -37.68 -8.91 28.66
N LEU A 97 -37.33 -10.13 28.27
CA LEU A 97 -37.68 -11.35 29.01
C LEU A 97 -37.00 -11.41 30.37
N ARG A 98 -35.80 -10.86 30.51
CA ARG A 98 -35.08 -10.76 31.79
C ARG A 98 -35.75 -9.73 32.71
N ASP A 99 -36.15 -8.58 32.19
CA ASP A 99 -36.84 -7.52 32.94
C ASP A 99 -38.22 -7.99 33.41
N LEU A 100 -38.99 -8.65 32.54
CA LEU A 100 -40.26 -9.28 32.90
C LEU A 100 -40.06 -10.31 34.02
N ARG A 101 -39.06 -11.20 33.89
CA ARG A 101 -38.79 -12.22 34.90
C ARG A 101 -38.38 -11.63 36.25
N HIS A 102 -37.68 -10.50 36.27
CA HIS A 102 -37.39 -9.76 37.51
C HIS A 102 -38.62 -9.07 38.09
N GLY A 103 -39.48 -8.47 37.25
CA GLY A 103 -40.73 -7.84 37.69
C GLY A 103 -41.73 -8.85 38.27
N TYR A 104 -41.92 -10.00 37.63
CA TYR A 104 -42.78 -11.07 38.15
C TYR A 104 -42.30 -11.62 39.49
N ARG A 105 -40.98 -11.70 39.72
CA ARG A 105 -40.38 -12.12 41.00
C ARG A 105 -40.57 -11.12 42.14
N GLN A 106 -40.86 -9.85 41.82
CA GLN A 106 -41.14 -8.81 42.81
C GLN A 106 -42.64 -8.72 43.15
N LEU A 107 -43.51 -9.12 42.22
CA LEU A 107 -44.97 -9.12 42.40
C LEU A 107 -45.51 -10.38 43.11
N PHE A 108 -44.79 -11.50 43.01
CA PHE A 108 -45.11 -12.75 43.70
C PHE A 108 -43.81 -13.32 44.32
N PRO A 109 -43.54 -13.05 45.60
CA PRO A 109 -42.43 -13.66 46.33
C PRO A 109 -42.65 -15.16 46.59
#